data_AF-A0A9P6ME33-F1
#
_entry.id   AF-A0A9P6ME33-F1
#
_cell.length_a   1.000
_cell.length_b   1.000
_cell.length_c   1.000
_cell.angle_alpha   90.00
_cell.angle_beta   90.00
_cell.angle_gamma   90.00
#
_symmetry.space_group_name_H-M   'P 1'
#
loop_
_entity.id
_entity.type
_entity.pdbx_description
1 polymer ?
#
loop_
_entity_poly.entity_id
_entity_poly.type
_entity_poly.pdbx_seq_one_letter_code
_entity_poly.pdbx_strand_id
1 'polypeptide(L)'
;LVYDICNSVPKPFSERLYCAIADFLCEYAIGVRQAILGVDEVVPVYAKYWKKYSTATYYLNHICGYLNGLIVKERKGPGVVDKRPFVGQSNYPRQDVQALANQIWSDHVVLEIKHRKRNRLMYQVFETIRQDRDGVPVNASVVHDAILSLVSLNAKTDHPLKLYNDEFETPYIAHTKTYYKTESNIKLSNCTISQYMKSAIDRLSQEGARNSRYCHRTSHARVVQECEIQYISEHQKSIQAEFEKMVANERTEDCSMAYSLLSRIENGIAPLLITYEKHITAVGKGIILGLGTSITKDPREYVERLLDLHSKYMQMCAKVFTNDAAFVAAVDKAFRTIVNDTSTNSAARSPEVMARYTDTMLRKKQKTGLTEAEIEDRLARVVVLFKYIDDKDLFQKFYSRVLAKRLIFDASLSSEAEANMISRLK
;
A
#
# COMPACT_ATOMS: atom_id res chain seq x y z
N LEU A 1 38.60 -30.02 28.97
CA LEU A 1 38.17 -31.20 28.18
C LEU A 1 38.32 -31.00 26.67
N VAL A 2 37.53 -30.15 25.98
CA VAL A 2 37.65 -29.99 24.51
C VAL A 2 39.06 -29.57 24.09
N TYR A 3 39.67 -28.61 24.81
CA TYR A 3 41.06 -28.20 24.60
C TYR A 3 42.05 -29.38 24.76
N ASP A 4 41.89 -30.17 25.82
CA ASP A 4 42.79 -31.29 26.13
C ASP A 4 42.68 -32.42 25.08
N ILE A 5 41.46 -32.71 24.61
CA ILE A 5 41.22 -33.69 23.54
C ILE A 5 41.83 -33.22 22.21
N CYS A 6 41.74 -31.92 21.91
CA CYS A 6 42.32 -31.35 20.71
C CYS A 6 43.85 -31.26 20.75
N ASN A 7 44.47 -31.26 21.93
CA ASN A 7 45.92 -31.16 22.13
C ASN A 7 46.55 -32.47 22.65
N SER A 8 45.84 -33.59 22.54
CA SER A 8 46.32 -34.90 22.96
C SER A 8 47.58 -35.33 22.19
N VAL A 9 48.52 -35.96 22.90
CA VAL A 9 49.75 -36.54 22.36
C VAL A 9 49.57 -38.06 22.29
N PRO A 10 50.01 -38.78 21.23
CA PRO A 10 50.90 -38.35 20.12
C PRO A 10 50.20 -37.72 18.91
N LYS A 11 48.87 -37.76 18.82
CA LYS A 11 48.10 -37.15 17.73
C LYS A 11 46.87 -36.41 18.27
N PRO A 12 46.55 -35.22 17.73
CA PRO A 12 45.35 -34.48 18.13
C PRO A 12 44.08 -35.22 17.67
N PHE A 13 43.08 -35.34 18.54
CA PHE A 13 41.79 -35.97 18.21
C PHE A 13 40.75 -35.00 17.65
N SER A 14 41.15 -33.81 17.17
CA SER A 14 40.23 -32.77 16.71
C SER A 14 39.28 -33.24 15.58
N GLU A 15 39.80 -33.88 14.53
CA GLU A 15 38.97 -34.40 13.43
C GLU A 15 38.04 -35.51 13.90
N ARG A 16 38.52 -36.43 14.75
CA ARG A 16 37.73 -37.53 15.30
C ARG A 16 36.62 -37.02 16.23
N LEU A 17 36.91 -36.00 17.05
CA LEU A 17 35.93 -35.37 17.92
C LEU A 17 34.85 -34.66 17.09
N TYR A 18 35.22 -33.94 16.04
CA TYR A 18 34.26 -33.29 15.13
C TYR A 18 33.34 -34.32 14.46
N CYS A 19 33.88 -35.40 13.90
CA CYS A 19 33.07 -36.47 13.31
C CYS A 19 32.16 -37.16 14.35
N ALA A 20 32.65 -37.42 15.56
CA ALA A 20 31.83 -38.01 16.61
C ALA A 20 30.67 -37.12 17.05
N ILE A 21 30.88 -35.79 17.09
CA ILE A 21 29.80 -34.82 17.31
C ILE A 21 28.80 -34.87 16.16
N ALA A 22 29.28 -34.91 14.91
CA ALA A 22 28.44 -35.01 13.73
C ALA A 22 27.55 -36.27 13.74
N ASP A 23 28.15 -37.43 14.00
CA ASP A 23 27.45 -38.71 14.04
C ASP A 23 26.37 -38.72 15.15
N PHE A 24 26.70 -38.20 16.34
CA PHE A 24 25.73 -38.05 17.42
C PHE A 24 24.55 -37.14 17.03
N LEU A 25 24.83 -36.00 16.39
CA LEU A 25 23.78 -35.08 15.94
C LEU A 25 22.92 -35.71 14.84
N CYS A 26 23.51 -36.48 13.93
CA CYS A 26 22.81 -37.24 12.89
C CYS A 26 21.85 -38.27 13.51
N GLU A 27 22.32 -39.10 14.44
CA GLU A 27 21.49 -40.09 15.14
C GLU A 27 20.33 -39.42 15.89
N TYR A 28 20.62 -38.31 16.59
CA TYR A 28 19.59 -37.53 17.28
C TYR A 28 18.55 -36.97 16.30
N ALA A 29 18.98 -36.37 15.19
CA ALA A 29 18.08 -35.80 14.17
C ALA A 29 17.18 -36.88 13.54
N ILE A 30 17.73 -38.07 13.27
CA ILE A 30 16.97 -39.22 12.75
C ILE A 30 15.89 -39.66 13.74
N GLY A 31 16.22 -39.76 15.03
CA GLY A 31 15.25 -40.10 16.08
C GLY A 31 14.16 -39.05 16.23
N VAL A 32 14.51 -37.77 16.18
CA VAL A 32 13.56 -36.65 16.19
C VAL A 32 12.62 -36.71 14.99
N ARG A 33 13.14 -36.93 13.78
CA ARG A 33 12.31 -37.09 12.57
C ARG A 33 11.30 -38.22 12.75
N GLN A 34 11.70 -39.38 13.28
CA GLN A 34 10.78 -40.49 13.53
C GLN A 34 9.67 -40.11 14.51
N ALA A 35 10.01 -39.40 15.59
CA ALA A 35 9.02 -38.90 16.55
C ALA A 35 8.04 -37.91 15.91
N ILE A 36 8.53 -36.99 15.07
CA ILE A 36 7.69 -36.03 14.34
C ILE A 36 6.77 -36.75 13.35
N LEU A 37 7.28 -37.72 12.60
CA LEU A 37 6.48 -38.47 11.61
C LEU A 37 5.51 -39.48 12.25
N GLY A 38 5.68 -39.80 13.53
CA GLY A 38 4.82 -40.70 14.30
C GLY A 38 3.54 -40.05 14.83
N VAL A 39 3.41 -38.72 14.75
CA VAL A 39 2.23 -37.98 15.21
C VAL A 39 1.41 -37.42 14.05
N ASP A 40 0.15 -37.07 14.34
CA ASP A 40 -0.70 -36.43 13.35
C ASP A 40 -0.43 -34.93 13.18
N GLU A 41 -0.27 -34.20 14.28
CA GLU A 41 0.08 -32.78 14.27
C GLU A 41 1.60 -32.62 14.34
N VAL A 42 2.23 -32.44 13.18
CA VAL A 42 3.70 -32.45 13.09
C VAL A 42 4.32 -31.10 13.44
N VAL A 43 3.61 -29.98 13.18
CA VAL A 43 4.16 -28.62 13.38
C VAL A 43 4.46 -28.31 14.85
N PRO A 44 3.57 -28.61 15.83
CA PRO A 44 3.86 -28.44 17.27
C PRO A 44 5.05 -29.24 17.76
N VAL A 45 5.14 -30.49 17.33
CA VAL A 45 6.22 -31.40 17.71
C VAL A 45 7.54 -30.94 17.08
N TYR A 46 7.53 -30.55 15.80
CA TYR A 46 8.68 -29.99 15.11
C TYR A 46 9.22 -28.73 15.82
N ALA A 47 8.36 -27.73 16.08
CA ALA A 47 8.78 -26.48 16.70
C ALA A 47 9.40 -26.70 18.09
N LYS A 48 8.81 -27.61 18.88
CA LYS A 48 9.33 -28.00 20.20
C LYS A 48 10.74 -28.60 20.09
N TYR A 49 10.94 -29.56 19.19
CA TYR A 49 12.25 -30.18 19.01
C TYR A 49 13.27 -29.20 18.41
N TRP A 50 12.87 -28.37 17.45
CA TRP A 50 13.73 -27.34 16.85
C TRP A 50 14.22 -26.34 17.90
N LYS A 51 13.34 -25.83 18.77
CA LYS A 51 13.72 -24.90 19.84
C LYS A 51 14.75 -25.51 20.79
N LYS A 52 14.55 -26.78 21.17
CA LYS A 52 15.50 -27.51 22.01
C LYS A 52 16.84 -27.72 21.30
N TYR A 53 16.79 -28.15 20.05
CA TYR A 53 17.98 -28.46 19.25
C TYR A 53 18.81 -27.20 18.98
N SER A 54 18.20 -26.14 18.44
CA SER A 54 18.88 -24.88 18.13
C SER A 54 19.55 -24.26 19.37
N THR A 55 18.87 -24.28 20.52
CA THR A 55 19.43 -23.83 21.80
C THR A 55 20.63 -24.70 22.22
N ALA A 56 20.49 -26.03 22.18
CA ALA A 56 21.56 -26.94 22.56
C ALA A 56 22.80 -26.79 21.64
N THR A 57 22.58 -26.66 20.33
CA THR A 57 23.67 -26.52 19.36
C THR A 57 24.37 -25.17 19.48
N TYR A 58 23.65 -24.12 19.88
CA TYR A 58 24.24 -22.82 20.16
C TYR A 58 25.26 -22.91 21.30
N TYR A 59 24.88 -23.54 22.43
CA TYR A 59 25.80 -23.76 23.53
C TYR A 59 26.93 -24.73 23.16
N LEU A 60 26.63 -25.81 22.44
CA LEU A 60 27.62 -26.75 21.94
C LEU A 60 28.69 -26.04 21.10
N ASN A 61 28.27 -25.14 20.20
CA ASN A 61 29.18 -24.36 19.37
C ASN A 61 30.12 -23.48 20.21
N HIS A 62 29.62 -22.86 21.29
CA HIS A 62 30.44 -22.08 22.21
C HIS A 62 31.46 -22.94 22.96
N ILE A 63 31.02 -24.09 23.48
CA ILE A 63 31.89 -25.07 24.14
C ILE A 63 32.98 -25.57 23.18
N CYS A 64 32.61 -25.77 21.91
CA CYS A 64 33.50 -26.19 20.83
C CYS A 64 34.27 -25.03 20.17
N GLY A 65 34.31 -23.82 20.74
CA GLY A 65 34.98 -22.67 20.12
C GLY A 65 36.43 -22.92 19.73
N TYR A 66 37.19 -23.64 20.58
CA TYR A 66 38.55 -24.04 20.26
C TYR A 66 38.63 -25.05 19.10
N LEU A 67 37.75 -26.05 19.09
CA LEU A 67 37.64 -27.05 18.01
C LEU A 67 37.26 -26.36 16.68
N ASN A 68 36.28 -25.46 16.70
CA ASN A 68 35.87 -24.67 15.54
C ASN A 68 37.07 -23.93 14.92
N GLY A 69 37.88 -23.28 15.76
CA GLY A 69 39.10 -22.61 15.31
C GLY A 69 40.10 -23.55 14.64
N LEU A 70 40.17 -24.82 15.02
CA LEU A 70 41.05 -25.81 14.39
C LEU A 70 40.48 -26.39 13.09
N ILE A 71 39.17 -26.60 13.02
CA ILE A 71 38.49 -27.19 11.85
C ILE A 71 38.33 -26.16 10.72
N VAL A 72 37.94 -24.93 11.06
CA VAL A 72 37.63 -23.85 10.10
C VAL A 72 38.89 -23.16 9.58
N LYS A 73 40.02 -23.21 10.31
CA LYS A 73 41.28 -22.64 9.82
C LYS A 73 41.70 -23.30 8.51
N GLU A 74 41.61 -22.54 7.42
CA GLU A 74 42.32 -22.81 6.18
C GLU A 74 43.83 -22.82 6.45
N ARG A 75 44.55 -23.82 5.97
CA ARG A 75 46.02 -23.76 5.91
C ARG A 75 46.43 -22.75 4.84
N LYS A 76 46.36 -21.44 5.15
CA LYS A 76 46.88 -20.37 4.29
C LYS A 76 48.41 -20.37 4.30
N GLY A 77 49.01 -21.20 3.47
CA GLY A 77 50.40 -21.08 3.04
C GLY A 77 50.46 -20.48 1.62
N PRO A 78 51.51 -19.71 1.25
CA PRO A 78 51.70 -19.27 -0.12
C PRO A 78 51.77 -20.50 -1.04
N GLY A 79 50.83 -20.62 -1.98
CA GLY A 79 50.77 -21.74 -2.94
C GLY A 79 50.01 -23.00 -2.50
N VAL A 80 49.42 -23.04 -1.29
CA VAL A 80 48.59 -24.18 -0.84
C VAL A 80 47.12 -23.79 -0.93
N VAL A 81 46.43 -24.23 -1.99
CA VAL A 81 44.97 -24.31 -1.99
C VAL A 81 44.61 -25.51 -1.14
N ASP A 82 43.95 -25.30 0.00
CA ASP A 82 43.52 -26.39 0.89
C ASP A 82 42.40 -27.19 0.19
N LYS A 83 42.78 -28.22 -0.58
CA LYS A 83 41.89 -28.99 -1.47
C LYS A 83 40.95 -29.97 -0.76
N ARG A 84 40.87 -29.98 0.57
CA ARG A 84 40.03 -30.95 1.31
C ARG A 84 38.77 -30.25 1.84
N PRO A 85 37.64 -30.30 1.11
CA PRO A 85 36.38 -29.72 1.57
C PRO A 85 35.82 -30.41 2.82
N PHE A 86 36.26 -31.64 3.10
CA PHE A 86 35.78 -32.47 4.21
C PHE A 86 36.82 -32.68 5.32
N VAL A 87 36.34 -33.00 6.52
CA VAL A 87 37.17 -33.30 7.69
C VAL A 87 37.65 -34.76 7.65
N GLY A 88 38.97 -34.97 7.64
CA GLY A 88 39.57 -36.31 7.60
C GLY A 88 39.19 -37.13 6.35
N GLN A 89 38.67 -38.35 6.56
CA GLN A 89 38.09 -39.23 5.53
C GLN A 89 36.54 -39.22 5.55
N SER A 90 35.93 -38.29 6.30
CA SER A 90 34.47 -38.21 6.42
C SER A 90 33.84 -37.46 5.25
N ASN A 91 32.50 -37.46 5.22
CA ASN A 91 31.69 -36.66 4.29
C ASN A 91 31.23 -35.34 4.91
N TYR A 92 31.71 -34.97 6.10
CA TYR A 92 31.30 -33.74 6.78
C TYR A 92 32.18 -32.57 6.34
N PRO A 93 31.60 -31.48 5.81
CA PRO A 93 32.37 -30.36 5.33
C PRO A 93 33.06 -29.62 6.48
N ARG A 94 34.15 -28.93 6.16
CA ARG A 94 34.87 -28.07 7.10
C ARG A 94 34.06 -26.82 7.39
N GLN A 95 33.40 -26.81 8.55
CA GLN A 95 32.61 -25.70 9.04
C GLN A 95 32.60 -25.71 10.57
N ASP A 96 32.03 -24.67 11.18
CA ASP A 96 31.84 -24.68 12.64
C ASP A 96 30.69 -25.62 13.05
N VAL A 97 30.70 -26.02 14.32
CA VAL A 97 29.74 -26.99 14.86
C VAL A 97 28.29 -26.50 14.73
N GLN A 98 28.01 -25.19 14.80
CA GLN A 98 26.66 -24.69 14.57
C GLN A 98 26.21 -24.85 13.11
N ALA A 99 27.08 -24.54 12.14
CA ALA A 99 26.81 -24.71 10.73
C ALA A 99 26.57 -26.18 10.37
N LEU A 100 27.39 -27.07 10.93
CA LEU A 100 27.20 -28.53 10.85
C LEU A 100 25.85 -28.96 11.42
N ALA A 101 25.53 -28.52 12.64
CA ALA A 101 24.28 -28.89 13.28
C ALA A 101 23.05 -28.42 12.50
N ASN A 102 23.12 -27.22 11.93
CA ASN A 102 22.08 -26.69 11.06
C ASN A 102 21.92 -27.53 9.77
N GLN A 103 23.03 -27.85 9.11
CA GLN A 103 23.02 -28.70 7.91
C GLN A 103 22.40 -30.07 8.20
N ILE A 104 22.83 -30.72 9.29
CA ILE A 104 22.30 -32.03 9.71
C ILE A 104 20.78 -31.95 9.93
N TRP A 105 20.29 -30.91 10.59
CA TRP A 105 18.84 -30.74 10.80
C TRP A 105 18.08 -30.51 9.50
N SER A 106 18.62 -29.67 8.60
CA SER A 106 18.05 -29.43 7.28
C SER A 106 17.92 -30.74 6.50
N ASP A 107 19.02 -31.50 6.40
CA ASP A 107 19.10 -32.70 5.58
C ASP A 107 18.28 -33.85 6.18
N HIS A 108 18.45 -34.13 7.47
CA HIS A 108 17.86 -35.31 8.10
C HIS A 108 16.45 -35.11 8.69
N VAL A 109 16.00 -33.87 8.88
CA VAL A 109 14.65 -33.57 9.40
C VAL A 109 13.81 -32.87 8.34
N VAL A 110 14.18 -31.66 7.90
CA VAL A 110 13.32 -30.84 7.04
C VAL A 110 13.16 -31.46 5.65
N LEU A 111 14.26 -31.72 4.94
CA LEU A 111 14.23 -32.26 3.58
C LEU A 111 13.72 -33.70 3.56
N GLU A 112 14.04 -34.51 4.56
CA GLU A 112 13.48 -35.85 4.67
C GLU A 112 11.97 -35.85 4.95
N ILE A 113 11.45 -34.91 5.76
CA ILE A 113 9.99 -34.73 5.91
C ILE A 113 9.36 -34.19 4.63
N LYS A 114 10.06 -33.38 3.84
CA LYS A 114 9.61 -32.95 2.51
C LYS A 114 9.43 -34.15 1.57
N HIS A 115 10.46 -34.99 1.46
CA HIS A 115 10.48 -36.12 0.53
C HIS A 115 9.58 -37.29 0.97
N ARG A 116 9.32 -37.42 2.28
CA ARG A 116 8.41 -38.43 2.83
C ARG A 116 7.02 -37.85 3.08
N LYS A 117 5.97 -38.68 3.10
CA LYS A 117 4.62 -38.31 3.56
C LYS A 117 4.07 -36.99 2.96
N ARG A 118 4.40 -36.68 1.70
CA ARG A 118 3.92 -35.51 0.94
C ARG A 118 4.18 -34.15 1.62
N ASN A 119 5.34 -33.97 2.26
CA ASN A 119 5.70 -32.72 2.93
C ASN A 119 4.65 -32.27 3.98
N ARG A 120 4.29 -33.20 4.88
CA ARG A 120 3.26 -32.98 5.92
C ARG A 120 3.51 -31.73 6.77
N LEU A 121 4.79 -31.38 7.00
CA LEU A 121 5.18 -30.17 7.74
C LEU A 121 4.70 -28.90 7.04
N MET A 122 5.11 -28.67 5.78
CA MET A 122 4.71 -27.46 5.06
C MET A 122 3.21 -27.47 4.74
N TYR A 123 2.63 -28.63 4.45
CA TYR A 123 1.18 -28.75 4.27
C TYR A 123 0.42 -28.23 5.49
N GLN A 124 0.77 -28.67 6.70
CA GLN A 124 0.10 -28.20 7.92
C GLN A 124 0.39 -26.73 8.23
N VAL A 125 1.58 -26.24 7.91
CA VAL A 125 1.89 -24.79 8.00
C VAL A 125 0.92 -24.00 7.12
N PHE A 126 0.75 -24.36 5.85
CA PHE A 126 -0.16 -23.64 4.94
C PHE A 126 -1.63 -23.79 5.31
N GLU A 127 -2.07 -24.99 5.74
CA GLU A 127 -3.44 -25.18 6.23
C GLU A 127 -3.73 -24.37 7.49
N THR A 128 -2.78 -24.25 8.41
CA THR A 128 -2.95 -23.42 9.61
C THR A 128 -3.08 -21.95 9.24
N ILE A 129 -2.29 -21.46 8.28
CA ILE A 129 -2.39 -20.07 7.80
C ILE A 129 -3.73 -19.86 7.06
N ARG A 130 -4.21 -20.84 6.29
CA ARG A 130 -5.54 -20.77 5.66
C ARG A 130 -6.65 -20.68 6.71
N GLN A 131 -6.61 -21.53 7.74
CA GLN A 131 -7.56 -21.50 8.86
C GLN A 131 -7.56 -20.14 9.57
N ASP A 132 -6.38 -19.52 9.75
CA ASP A 132 -6.26 -18.17 10.32
C ASP A 132 -6.87 -17.09 9.41
N ARG A 133 -6.87 -17.27 8.08
CA ARG A 133 -7.60 -16.38 7.14
C ARG A 133 -9.11 -16.55 7.24
N ASP A 134 -9.56 -17.77 7.49
CA ASP A 134 -10.95 -18.14 7.71
C ASP A 134 -11.46 -17.71 9.11
N GLY A 135 -10.58 -17.15 9.96
CA GLY A 135 -10.93 -16.68 11.30
C GLY A 135 -10.96 -17.77 12.37
N VAL A 136 -10.45 -18.96 12.05
CA VAL A 136 -10.32 -20.06 13.01
C VAL A 136 -9.15 -19.76 13.96
N PRO A 137 -9.32 -19.88 15.29
CA PRO A 137 -8.22 -19.71 16.22
C PRO A 137 -7.10 -20.74 15.99
N VAL A 138 -5.87 -20.25 15.82
CA VAL A 138 -4.69 -21.10 15.59
C VAL A 138 -3.53 -20.75 16.52
N ASN A 139 -2.65 -21.73 16.76
CA ASN A 139 -1.42 -21.54 17.51
C ASN A 139 -0.30 -20.99 16.61
N ALA A 140 -0.30 -19.67 16.43
CA ALA A 140 0.59 -19.05 15.46
C ALA A 140 2.08 -19.04 15.85
N SER A 141 2.40 -19.07 17.13
CA SER A 141 3.81 -19.05 17.58
C SER A 141 4.55 -20.30 17.10
N VAL A 142 3.88 -21.44 17.12
CA VAL A 142 4.42 -22.71 16.66
C VAL A 142 4.68 -22.68 15.14
N VAL A 143 3.75 -22.13 14.37
CA VAL A 143 3.91 -21.99 12.92
C VAL A 143 5.03 -20.99 12.60
N HIS A 144 5.08 -19.87 13.31
CA HIS A 144 6.16 -18.88 13.21
C HIS A 144 7.53 -19.50 13.48
N ASP A 145 7.67 -20.25 14.58
CA ASP A 145 8.91 -20.94 14.94
C ASP A 145 9.33 -21.95 13.86
N ALA A 146 8.36 -22.68 13.30
CA ALA A 146 8.62 -23.62 12.22
C ALA A 146 9.12 -22.92 10.95
N ILE A 147 8.49 -21.80 10.56
CA ILE A 147 8.87 -21.01 9.39
C ILE A 147 10.26 -20.38 9.57
N LEU A 148 10.51 -19.70 10.69
CA LEU A 148 11.79 -19.03 10.95
C LEU A 148 12.94 -20.01 11.22
N SER A 149 12.64 -21.27 11.53
CA SER A 149 13.67 -22.31 11.55
C SER A 149 14.38 -22.42 10.19
N LEU A 150 13.67 -22.27 9.07
CA LEU A 150 14.24 -22.37 7.72
C LEU A 150 15.30 -21.29 7.45
N VAL A 151 15.09 -20.09 7.99
CA VAL A 151 16.07 -18.99 7.92
C VAL A 151 17.28 -19.30 8.80
N SER A 152 17.02 -19.79 10.00
CA SER A 152 18.07 -20.12 10.98
C SER A 152 18.99 -21.24 10.50
N LEU A 153 18.44 -22.22 9.80
CA LEU A 153 19.18 -23.36 9.23
C LEU A 153 20.21 -22.90 8.19
N ASN A 154 19.86 -21.96 7.32
CA ASN A 154 20.78 -21.46 6.30
C ASN A 154 21.63 -20.26 6.73
N ALA A 155 21.49 -19.76 7.97
CA ALA A 155 22.10 -18.50 8.42
C ALA A 155 23.61 -18.37 8.23
N LYS A 156 24.35 -19.49 8.13
CA LYS A 156 25.81 -19.53 7.93
C LYS A 156 26.25 -19.93 6.51
N THR A 157 25.31 -20.00 5.57
CA THR A 157 25.59 -20.31 4.15
C THR A 157 25.70 -19.03 3.32
N ASP A 158 26.24 -19.14 2.10
CA ASP A 158 26.28 -18.03 1.14
C ASP A 158 24.89 -17.51 0.73
N HIS A 159 23.84 -18.32 0.97
CA HIS A 159 22.46 -17.98 0.65
C HIS A 159 21.52 -18.20 1.86
N PRO A 160 21.54 -17.29 2.87
CA PRO A 160 20.84 -17.46 4.14
C PRO A 160 19.33 -17.65 4.05
N LEU A 161 18.70 -17.16 2.98
CA LEU A 161 17.25 -17.24 2.78
C LEU A 161 16.83 -18.32 1.79
N LYS A 162 17.75 -19.06 1.18
CA LYS A 162 17.42 -20.00 0.09
C LYS A 162 16.41 -21.05 0.52
N LEU A 163 16.66 -21.76 1.63
CA LEU A 163 15.75 -22.78 2.14
C LEU A 163 14.36 -22.20 2.49
N TYR A 164 14.32 -21.01 3.09
CA TYR A 164 13.07 -20.31 3.39
C TYR A 164 12.31 -19.93 2.11
N ASN A 165 13.01 -19.41 1.10
CA ASN A 165 12.41 -18.98 -0.17
C ASN A 165 11.84 -20.18 -0.95
N ASP A 166 12.59 -21.27 -1.00
CA ASP A 166 12.25 -22.47 -1.78
C ASP A 166 11.13 -23.29 -1.11
N GLU A 167 11.20 -23.49 0.21
CA GLU A 167 10.26 -24.36 0.91
C GLU A 167 9.01 -23.65 1.43
N PHE A 168 9.10 -22.36 1.73
CA PHE A 168 8.00 -21.60 2.32
C PHE A 168 7.53 -20.44 1.45
N GLU A 169 8.38 -19.45 1.17
CA GLU A 169 7.93 -18.18 0.61
C GLU A 169 7.29 -18.30 -0.78
N THR A 170 7.93 -19.05 -1.68
CA THR A 170 7.43 -19.24 -3.04
C THR A 170 6.10 -20.00 -3.06
N PRO A 171 5.96 -21.16 -2.39
CA PRO A 171 4.67 -21.81 -2.23
C PRO A 171 3.64 -20.95 -1.49
N TYR A 172 4.05 -20.21 -0.45
CA TYR A 172 3.16 -19.36 0.35
C TYR A 172 2.48 -18.30 -0.52
N ILE A 173 3.23 -17.62 -1.39
CA ILE A 173 2.67 -16.64 -2.33
C ILE A 173 1.70 -17.31 -3.31
N ALA A 174 2.03 -18.49 -3.83
CA ALA A 174 1.14 -19.24 -4.72
C ALA A 174 -0.19 -19.64 -4.04
N HIS A 175 -0.14 -20.08 -2.77
CA HIS A 175 -1.33 -20.37 -1.98
C HIS A 175 -2.13 -19.09 -1.68
N THR A 176 -1.45 -17.99 -1.36
CA THR A 176 -2.05 -16.67 -1.12
C THR A 176 -2.80 -16.16 -2.34
N LYS A 177 -2.17 -16.25 -3.52
CA LYS A 177 -2.78 -15.95 -4.82
C LYS A 177 -4.06 -16.74 -5.03
N THR A 178 -3.99 -18.07 -4.87
CA THR A 178 -5.13 -18.96 -5.14
C THR A 178 -6.30 -18.68 -4.19
N TYR A 179 -5.99 -18.50 -2.90
CA TYR A 179 -6.98 -18.17 -1.88
C TYR A 179 -7.68 -16.85 -2.20
N TYR A 180 -6.92 -15.76 -2.37
CA TYR A 180 -7.51 -14.44 -2.57
C TYR A 180 -8.12 -14.22 -3.94
N LYS A 181 -7.65 -14.90 -4.98
CA LYS A 181 -8.34 -14.96 -6.27
C LYS A 181 -9.74 -15.55 -6.12
N THR A 182 -9.87 -16.63 -5.36
CA THR A 182 -11.17 -17.29 -5.16
C THR A 182 -12.08 -16.42 -4.31
N GLU A 183 -11.58 -15.91 -3.18
CA GLU A 183 -12.36 -15.07 -2.26
C GLU A 183 -12.80 -13.75 -2.92
N SER A 184 -11.91 -13.05 -3.64
CA SER A 184 -12.25 -11.76 -4.25
C SER A 184 -13.33 -11.90 -5.31
N ASN A 185 -13.27 -12.94 -6.14
CA ASN A 185 -14.32 -13.24 -7.13
C ASN A 185 -15.67 -13.53 -6.48
N ILE A 186 -15.71 -14.36 -5.42
CA ILE A 186 -16.95 -14.67 -4.69
C ILE A 186 -17.52 -13.41 -4.02
N LYS A 187 -16.67 -12.57 -3.43
CA LYS A 187 -17.14 -11.31 -2.81
C LYS A 187 -17.67 -10.34 -3.85
N LEU A 188 -17.01 -10.21 -4.99
CA LEU A 188 -17.47 -9.32 -6.05
C LEU A 188 -18.81 -9.77 -6.64
N SER A 189 -19.06 -11.07 -6.75
CA SER A 189 -20.32 -11.59 -7.28
C SER A 189 -21.50 -11.45 -6.31
N ASN A 190 -21.24 -11.47 -5.01
CA ASN A 190 -22.28 -11.61 -3.98
C ASN A 190 -22.59 -10.31 -3.22
N CYS A 191 -21.75 -9.29 -3.36
CA CYS A 191 -21.85 -8.05 -2.59
C CYS A 191 -21.87 -6.82 -3.52
N THR A 192 -22.30 -5.68 -2.98
CA THR A 192 -22.14 -4.40 -3.69
C THR A 192 -20.67 -3.99 -3.78
N ILE A 193 -20.33 -3.12 -4.73
CA ILE A 193 -18.97 -2.57 -4.85
C ILE A 193 -18.51 -1.90 -3.55
N SER A 194 -19.39 -1.19 -2.84
CA SER A 194 -19.08 -0.58 -1.54
C SER A 194 -18.68 -1.62 -0.48
N GLN A 195 -19.46 -2.70 -0.36
CA GLN A 195 -19.15 -3.80 0.57
C GLN A 195 -17.88 -4.55 0.17
N TYR A 196 -17.66 -4.73 -1.14
CA TYR A 196 -16.45 -5.32 -1.68
C TYR A 196 -15.21 -4.48 -1.33
N MET A 197 -15.24 -3.17 -1.55
CA MET A 197 -14.12 -2.28 -1.24
C MET A 197 -13.77 -2.30 0.25
N LYS A 198 -14.78 -2.23 1.12
CA LYS A 198 -14.59 -2.36 2.57
C LYS A 198 -13.90 -3.69 2.91
N SER A 199 -14.41 -4.79 2.35
CA SER A 199 -13.80 -6.12 2.51
C SER A 199 -12.35 -6.17 2.01
N ALA A 200 -12.03 -5.52 0.90
CA ALA A 200 -10.68 -5.48 0.35
C ALA A 200 -9.72 -4.75 1.30
N ILE A 201 -10.12 -3.60 1.84
CA ILE A 201 -9.35 -2.83 2.82
C ILE A 201 -9.09 -3.68 4.08
N ASP A 202 -10.14 -4.29 4.64
CA ASP A 202 -10.03 -5.13 5.83
C ASP A 202 -9.10 -6.32 5.59
N ARG A 203 -9.21 -6.98 4.43
CA ARG A 203 -8.37 -8.13 4.09
C ARG A 203 -6.91 -7.75 3.88
N LEU A 204 -6.63 -6.62 3.24
CA LEU A 204 -5.25 -6.12 3.07
C LEU A 204 -4.61 -5.81 4.43
N SER A 205 -5.35 -5.19 5.34
CA SER A 205 -4.88 -4.91 6.71
C SER A 205 -4.61 -6.21 7.48
N GLN A 206 -5.56 -7.13 7.47
CA GLN A 206 -5.43 -8.44 8.12
C GLN A 206 -4.24 -9.23 7.58
N GLU A 207 -4.03 -9.26 6.26
CA GLU A 207 -2.91 -10.00 5.68
C GLU A 207 -1.57 -9.33 5.98
N GLY A 208 -1.50 -7.99 6.04
CA GLY A 208 -0.32 -7.27 6.50
C GLY A 208 0.09 -7.67 7.93
N ALA A 209 -0.88 -7.74 8.85
CA ALA A 209 -0.65 -8.21 10.22
C ALA A 209 -0.26 -9.69 10.26
N ARG A 210 -0.94 -10.53 9.48
CA ARG A 210 -0.67 -11.98 9.37
C ARG A 210 0.74 -12.27 8.89
N ASN A 211 1.18 -11.53 7.88
CA ASN A 211 2.52 -11.64 7.31
C ASN A 211 3.61 -11.24 8.32
N SER A 212 3.35 -10.18 9.10
CA SER A 212 4.24 -9.78 10.20
C SER A 212 4.29 -10.83 11.32
N ARG A 213 3.21 -11.59 11.52
CA ARG A 213 3.11 -12.65 12.52
C ARG A 213 3.85 -13.93 12.13
N TYR A 214 3.83 -14.33 10.85
CA TYR A 214 4.37 -15.62 10.41
C TYR A 214 5.70 -15.54 9.65
N CYS A 215 5.86 -14.53 8.80
CA CYS A 215 6.86 -14.55 7.75
C CYS A 215 8.10 -13.73 8.13
N HIS A 216 9.22 -14.06 7.50
CA HIS A 216 10.39 -13.19 7.51
C HIS A 216 10.11 -11.88 6.77
N ARG A 217 10.69 -10.77 7.25
CA ARG A 217 10.45 -9.40 6.73
C ARG A 217 10.65 -9.24 5.23
N THR A 218 11.50 -10.05 4.60
CA THR A 218 11.76 -10.00 3.15
C THR A 218 10.55 -10.40 2.31
N SER A 219 9.62 -11.16 2.88
CA SER A 219 8.39 -11.58 2.22
C SER A 219 7.28 -10.55 2.30
N HIS A 220 7.45 -9.52 3.13
CA HIS A 220 6.36 -8.62 3.50
C HIS A 220 5.76 -7.92 2.29
N ALA A 221 6.61 -7.27 1.50
CA ALA A 221 6.19 -6.55 0.31
C ALA A 221 5.56 -7.47 -0.76
N ARG A 222 6.16 -8.63 -1.04
CA ARG A 222 5.69 -9.51 -2.14
C ARG A 222 4.32 -10.13 -1.86
N VAL A 223 4.07 -10.51 -0.61
CA VAL A 223 2.77 -11.08 -0.20
C VAL A 223 1.69 -10.00 -0.24
N VAL A 224 1.98 -8.78 0.23
CA VAL A 224 1.03 -7.65 0.14
C VAL A 224 0.73 -7.33 -1.32
N GLN A 225 1.76 -7.27 -2.17
CA GLN A 225 1.59 -7.05 -3.61
C GLN A 225 0.69 -8.10 -4.26
N GLU A 226 0.85 -9.39 -3.93
CA GLU A 226 -0.03 -10.43 -4.45
C GLU A 226 -1.49 -10.22 -4.02
N CYS A 227 -1.73 -9.76 -2.79
CA CYS A 227 -3.08 -9.44 -2.32
C CYS A 227 -3.67 -8.21 -3.04
N GLU A 228 -2.86 -7.18 -3.27
CA GLU A 228 -3.25 -5.99 -4.03
C GLU A 228 -3.60 -6.36 -5.48
N ILE A 229 -2.87 -7.30 -6.10
CA ILE A 229 -3.23 -7.83 -7.43
C ILE A 229 -4.62 -8.48 -7.38
N GLN A 230 -4.84 -9.43 -6.47
CA GLN A 230 -6.08 -10.23 -6.46
C GLN A 230 -7.33 -9.44 -6.02
N TYR A 231 -7.20 -8.41 -5.18
CA TYR A 231 -8.32 -7.59 -4.71
C TYR A 231 -8.49 -6.27 -5.45
N ILE A 232 -7.43 -5.71 -6.03
CA ILE A 232 -7.46 -4.38 -6.64
C ILE A 232 -7.25 -4.48 -8.13
N SER A 233 -6.08 -4.95 -8.58
CA SER A 233 -5.71 -4.93 -10.01
C SER A 233 -6.68 -5.71 -10.90
N GLU A 234 -7.10 -6.91 -10.47
CA GLU A 234 -8.04 -7.76 -11.22
C GLU A 234 -9.44 -7.14 -11.33
N HIS A 235 -9.85 -6.32 -10.34
CA HIS A 235 -11.22 -5.84 -10.17
C HIS A 235 -11.37 -4.31 -10.31
N GLN A 236 -10.29 -3.61 -10.67
CA GLN A 236 -10.23 -2.15 -10.73
C GLN A 236 -11.30 -1.55 -11.64
N LYS A 237 -11.64 -2.21 -12.75
CA LYS A 237 -12.64 -1.72 -13.72
C LYS A 237 -14.03 -1.64 -13.10
N SER A 238 -14.39 -2.58 -12.23
CA SER A 238 -15.67 -2.59 -11.53
C SER A 238 -15.77 -1.45 -10.52
N ILE A 239 -14.66 -1.16 -9.81
CA ILE A 239 -14.56 -0.01 -8.90
C ILE A 239 -14.68 1.30 -9.68
N GLN A 240 -13.93 1.43 -10.77
CA GLN A 240 -13.91 2.62 -11.63
C GLN A 240 -15.29 2.88 -12.26
N ALA A 241 -16.01 1.85 -12.71
CA ALA A 241 -17.32 1.97 -13.33
C ALA A 241 -18.39 2.51 -12.36
N GLU A 242 -18.27 2.21 -11.06
CA GLU A 242 -19.23 2.66 -10.04
C GLU A 242 -18.85 4.04 -9.46
N PHE A 243 -17.61 4.50 -9.66
CA PHE A 243 -17.08 5.74 -9.11
C PHE A 243 -17.89 6.98 -9.50
N GLU A 244 -18.34 7.09 -10.76
CA GLU A 244 -19.17 8.22 -11.20
C GLU A 244 -20.46 8.33 -10.36
N LYS A 245 -21.11 7.20 -10.06
CA LYS A 245 -22.30 7.18 -9.21
C LYS A 245 -21.98 7.47 -7.76
N MET A 246 -20.79 7.11 -7.27
CA MET A 246 -20.35 7.46 -5.91
C MET A 246 -20.22 8.98 -5.77
N VAL A 247 -19.61 9.64 -6.75
CA VAL A 247 -19.47 11.10 -6.79
C VAL A 247 -20.83 11.78 -6.93
N ALA A 248 -21.66 11.32 -7.88
CA ALA A 248 -22.97 11.90 -8.16
C ALA A 248 -23.93 11.85 -6.96
N ASN A 249 -23.87 10.76 -6.19
CA ASN A 249 -24.72 10.54 -5.01
C ASN A 249 -24.03 10.96 -3.70
N GLU A 250 -22.90 11.67 -3.78
CA GLU A 250 -22.15 12.19 -2.61
C GLU A 250 -21.77 11.10 -1.58
N ARG A 251 -21.50 9.88 -2.05
CA ARG A 251 -21.04 8.75 -1.21
C ARG A 251 -19.55 8.92 -0.89
N THR A 252 -19.24 9.85 0.01
CA THR A 252 -17.86 10.25 0.36
C THR A 252 -17.02 9.10 0.92
N GLU A 253 -17.60 8.23 1.74
CA GLU A 253 -16.93 7.03 2.28
C GLU A 253 -16.53 6.08 1.14
N ASP A 254 -17.45 5.81 0.20
CA ASP A 254 -17.18 4.94 -0.96
C ASP A 254 -16.09 5.54 -1.86
N CYS A 255 -16.13 6.85 -2.11
CA CYS A 255 -15.08 7.52 -2.87
C CYS A 255 -13.71 7.45 -2.17
N SER A 256 -13.67 7.53 -0.84
CA SER A 256 -12.43 7.44 -0.06
C SER A 256 -11.86 6.04 -0.11
N MET A 257 -12.71 5.01 -0.02
CA MET A 257 -12.30 3.61 -0.19
C MET A 257 -11.78 3.36 -1.62
N ALA A 258 -12.48 3.87 -2.64
CA ALA A 258 -12.04 3.73 -4.03
C ALA A 258 -10.67 4.37 -4.26
N TYR A 259 -10.45 5.59 -3.73
CA TYR A 259 -9.16 6.27 -3.77
C TYR A 259 -8.06 5.47 -3.05
N SER A 260 -8.31 5.05 -1.80
CA SER A 260 -7.33 4.32 -0.98
C SER A 260 -6.90 2.98 -1.59
N LEU A 261 -7.82 2.29 -2.30
CA LEU A 261 -7.50 1.06 -3.00
C LEU A 261 -6.75 1.34 -4.31
N LEU A 262 -7.28 2.21 -5.17
CA LEU A 262 -6.70 2.44 -6.49
C LEU A 262 -5.39 3.22 -6.45
N SER A 263 -5.08 3.94 -5.37
CA SER A 263 -3.77 4.59 -5.16
C SER A 263 -2.64 3.59 -4.91
N ARG A 264 -2.96 2.33 -4.58
CA ARG A 264 -1.97 1.28 -4.30
C ARG A 264 -1.41 0.64 -5.57
N ILE A 265 -2.11 0.76 -6.68
CA ILE A 265 -1.73 0.14 -7.95
C ILE A 265 -1.23 1.20 -8.93
N GLU A 266 -0.30 0.80 -9.78
CA GLU A 266 0.23 1.66 -10.83
C GLU A 266 -0.90 2.10 -11.77
N ASN A 267 -0.98 3.40 -12.07
CA ASN A 267 -1.99 4.01 -12.93
C ASN A 267 -3.46 3.82 -12.49
N GLY A 268 -3.75 3.36 -11.26
CA GLY A 268 -5.12 3.13 -10.79
C GLY A 268 -5.96 4.40 -10.62
N ILE A 269 -5.31 5.55 -10.35
CA ILE A 269 -5.97 6.84 -10.10
C ILE A 269 -6.34 7.58 -11.38
N ALA A 270 -5.60 7.39 -12.48
CA ALA A 270 -5.81 8.16 -13.71
C ALA A 270 -7.26 8.07 -14.26
N PRO A 271 -7.93 6.90 -14.28
CA PRO A 271 -9.34 6.80 -14.68
C PRO A 271 -10.29 7.54 -13.74
N LEU A 272 -9.98 7.61 -12.44
CA LEU A 272 -10.81 8.34 -11.47
C LEU A 272 -10.75 9.85 -11.72
N LEU A 273 -9.57 10.39 -12.01
CA LEU A 273 -9.38 11.81 -12.34
C LEU A 273 -10.19 12.21 -13.57
N ILE A 274 -10.14 11.40 -14.64
CA ILE A 274 -10.91 11.64 -15.87
C ILE A 274 -12.42 11.63 -15.57
N THR A 275 -12.87 10.65 -14.79
CA THR A 275 -14.29 10.52 -14.41
C THR A 275 -14.74 11.71 -13.55
N TYR A 276 -13.91 12.13 -12.60
CA TYR A 276 -14.17 13.27 -11.72
C TYR A 276 -14.24 14.59 -12.49
N GLU A 277 -13.26 14.88 -13.35
CA GLU A 277 -13.25 16.07 -14.22
C GLU A 277 -14.50 16.12 -15.11
N LYS A 278 -14.83 15.00 -15.75
CA LYS A 278 -16.00 14.88 -16.63
C LYS A 278 -17.30 15.10 -15.86
N HIS A 279 -17.43 14.51 -14.67
CA HIS A 279 -18.61 14.66 -13.84
C HIS A 279 -18.82 16.12 -13.43
N ILE A 280 -17.79 16.78 -12.89
CA ILE A 280 -17.87 18.20 -12.49
C ILE A 280 -18.26 19.07 -13.69
N THR A 281 -17.63 18.83 -14.85
CA THR A 281 -17.94 19.55 -16.09
C THR A 281 -19.40 19.37 -16.50
N ALA A 282 -19.93 18.14 -16.43
CA ALA A 282 -21.33 17.86 -16.77
C ALA A 282 -22.30 18.55 -15.79
N VAL A 283 -22.04 18.51 -14.48
CA VAL A 283 -22.87 19.21 -13.50
C VAL A 283 -22.83 20.73 -13.72
N GLY A 284 -21.65 21.30 -13.95
CA GLY A 284 -21.49 22.73 -14.25
C GLY A 284 -22.26 23.17 -15.49
N LYS A 285 -22.13 22.42 -16.59
CA LYS A 285 -22.90 22.67 -17.82
C LYS A 285 -24.41 22.54 -17.61
N GLY A 286 -24.85 21.57 -16.81
CA GLY A 286 -26.26 21.41 -16.43
C GLY A 286 -26.81 22.62 -15.69
N ILE A 287 -26.05 23.21 -14.76
CA ILE A 287 -26.41 24.47 -14.07
C ILE A 287 -26.57 25.59 -15.10
N ILE A 288 -25.59 25.77 -15.99
CA ILE A 288 -25.60 26.84 -17.00
C ILE A 288 -26.79 26.72 -17.97
N LEU A 289 -27.12 25.49 -18.39
CA LEU A 289 -28.29 25.21 -19.23
C LEU A 289 -29.58 25.52 -18.50
N GLY A 290 -29.72 25.08 -17.24
CA GLY A 290 -30.92 25.27 -16.43
C GLY A 290 -31.26 26.75 -16.17
N LEU A 291 -30.23 27.62 -16.14
CA LEU A 291 -30.44 29.07 -16.00
C LEU A 291 -30.96 29.72 -17.29
N GLY A 292 -30.65 29.17 -18.47
CA GLY A 292 -31.14 29.68 -19.75
C GLY A 292 -30.88 31.18 -19.94
N THR A 293 -31.93 31.94 -20.25
CA THR A 293 -31.83 33.40 -20.46
C THR A 293 -31.83 34.21 -19.16
N SER A 294 -32.06 33.58 -17.98
CA SER A 294 -32.08 34.29 -16.70
C SER A 294 -30.74 34.96 -16.39
N ILE A 295 -29.63 34.38 -16.86
CA ILE A 295 -28.25 34.88 -16.73
C ILE A 295 -28.13 36.33 -17.24
N THR A 296 -28.82 36.66 -18.34
CA THR A 296 -28.82 38.02 -18.89
C THR A 296 -29.54 39.01 -17.98
N LYS A 297 -30.59 38.56 -17.28
CA LYS A 297 -31.39 39.39 -16.38
C LYS A 297 -30.68 39.59 -15.05
N ASP A 298 -30.28 38.49 -14.40
CA ASP A 298 -29.61 38.49 -13.11
C ASP A 298 -28.34 37.61 -13.13
N PRO A 299 -27.14 38.20 -13.00
CA PRO A 299 -25.90 37.43 -13.00
C PRO A 299 -25.64 36.70 -11.66
N ARG A 300 -26.42 36.97 -10.60
CA ARG A 300 -26.17 36.41 -9.26
C ARG A 300 -26.27 34.90 -9.21
N GLU A 301 -27.37 34.34 -9.72
CA GLU A 301 -27.60 32.89 -9.66
C GLU A 301 -26.54 32.11 -10.45
N TYR A 302 -26.02 32.68 -11.55
CA TYR A 302 -24.91 32.11 -12.31
C TYR A 302 -23.62 32.04 -11.48
N VAL A 303 -23.20 33.18 -10.93
CA VAL A 303 -21.93 33.28 -10.19
C VAL A 303 -21.99 32.49 -8.89
N GLU A 304 -23.06 32.63 -8.11
CA GLU A 304 -23.21 31.97 -6.82
C GLU A 304 -23.26 30.45 -6.96
N ARG A 305 -24.05 29.91 -7.90
CA ARG A 305 -24.12 28.45 -8.10
C ARG A 305 -22.80 27.84 -8.57
N LEU A 306 -22.03 28.55 -9.40
CA LEU A 306 -20.71 28.07 -9.82
C LEU A 306 -19.69 28.15 -8.67
N LEU A 307 -19.76 29.18 -7.81
CA LEU A 307 -18.91 29.27 -6.61
C LEU A 307 -19.23 28.18 -5.59
N ASP A 308 -20.51 27.85 -5.42
CA ASP A 308 -20.94 26.77 -4.52
C ASP A 308 -20.52 25.41 -5.08
N LEU A 309 -20.64 25.20 -6.40
CA LEU A 309 -20.14 24.00 -7.07
C LEU A 309 -18.62 23.84 -6.88
N HIS A 310 -17.86 24.94 -7.02
CA HIS A 310 -16.41 24.94 -6.85
C HIS A 310 -16.04 24.56 -5.41
N SER A 311 -16.66 25.23 -4.45
CA SER A 311 -16.45 25.01 -3.03
C SER A 311 -16.77 23.56 -2.64
N LYS A 312 -17.87 23.00 -3.16
CA LYS A 312 -18.27 21.61 -2.94
C LYS A 312 -17.19 20.62 -3.37
N TYR A 313 -16.70 20.71 -4.61
CA TYR A 313 -15.72 19.76 -5.12
C TYR A 313 -14.30 19.97 -4.56
N MET A 314 -13.92 21.20 -4.21
CA MET A 314 -12.69 21.44 -3.45
C MET A 314 -12.75 20.84 -2.05
N GLN A 315 -13.88 20.97 -1.34
CA GLN A 315 -14.08 20.31 -0.06
C GLN A 315 -14.08 18.78 -0.19
N MET A 316 -14.62 18.24 -1.28
CA MET A 316 -14.55 16.81 -1.56
C MET A 316 -13.10 16.36 -1.76
N CYS A 317 -12.27 17.11 -2.49
CA CYS A 317 -10.83 16.84 -2.60
C CYS A 317 -10.14 16.79 -1.24
N ALA A 318 -10.42 17.74 -0.36
CA ALA A 318 -9.83 17.79 0.98
C ALA A 318 -10.28 16.62 1.87
N LYS A 319 -11.58 16.28 1.86
CA LYS A 319 -12.17 15.26 2.76
C LYS A 319 -11.94 13.83 2.30
N VAL A 320 -11.95 13.58 0.99
CA VAL A 320 -12.02 12.23 0.42
C VAL A 320 -10.69 11.80 -0.19
N PHE A 321 -10.05 12.71 -0.94
CA PHE A 321 -8.85 12.42 -1.72
C PHE A 321 -7.58 12.95 -1.03
N THR A 322 -7.61 13.15 0.29
CA THR A 322 -6.47 13.63 1.08
C THR A 322 -5.79 14.89 0.53
N ASN A 323 -6.58 15.77 -0.12
CA ASN A 323 -6.10 16.95 -0.82
C ASN A 323 -5.03 16.66 -1.91
N ASP A 324 -5.18 15.53 -2.62
CA ASP A 324 -4.33 15.14 -3.74
C ASP A 324 -4.34 16.23 -4.83
N ALA A 325 -3.13 16.71 -5.17
CA ALA A 325 -2.93 17.79 -6.13
C ALA A 325 -3.49 17.45 -7.53
N ALA A 326 -3.51 16.17 -7.91
CA ALA A 326 -4.07 15.76 -9.19
C ALA A 326 -5.60 15.92 -9.22
N PHE A 327 -6.29 15.62 -8.12
CA PHE A 327 -7.74 15.85 -8.01
C PHE A 327 -8.07 17.35 -7.94
N VAL A 328 -7.26 18.16 -7.26
CA VAL A 328 -7.39 19.62 -7.29
C VAL A 328 -7.21 20.16 -8.70
N ALA A 329 -6.19 19.70 -9.42
CA ALA A 329 -5.97 20.07 -10.82
C ALA A 329 -7.13 19.64 -11.74
N ALA A 330 -7.76 18.49 -11.47
CA ALA A 330 -8.95 18.05 -12.20
C ALA A 330 -10.15 18.99 -11.96
N VAL A 331 -10.35 19.50 -10.74
CA VAL A 331 -11.33 20.56 -10.46
C VAL A 331 -11.00 21.82 -11.25
N ASP A 332 -9.74 22.29 -11.18
CA ASP A 332 -9.32 23.49 -11.89
C ASP A 332 -9.56 23.39 -13.41
N LYS A 333 -9.23 22.24 -14.00
CA LYS A 333 -9.43 21.98 -15.43
C LYS A 333 -10.91 21.91 -15.80
N ALA A 334 -11.74 21.28 -14.97
CA ALA A 334 -13.19 21.29 -15.16
C ALA A 334 -13.75 22.72 -15.12
N PHE A 335 -13.32 23.55 -14.16
CA PHE A 335 -13.79 24.94 -14.05
C PHE A 335 -13.33 25.83 -15.20
N ARG A 336 -12.09 25.69 -15.70
CA ARG A 336 -11.67 26.35 -16.95
C ARG A 336 -12.55 25.95 -18.13
N THR A 337 -12.93 24.68 -18.22
CA THR A 337 -13.82 24.21 -19.27
C THR A 337 -15.23 24.79 -19.13
N ILE A 338 -15.80 24.82 -17.93
CA ILE A 338 -17.15 25.34 -17.66
C ILE A 338 -17.22 26.85 -17.93
N VAL A 339 -16.28 27.62 -17.40
CA VAL A 339 -16.31 29.09 -17.42
C VAL A 339 -16.07 29.65 -18.83
N ASN A 340 -15.26 28.98 -19.65
CA ASN A 340 -14.95 29.44 -21.01
C ASN A 340 -15.84 28.80 -22.08
N ASP A 341 -16.79 27.92 -21.71
CA ASP A 341 -17.71 27.29 -22.67
C ASP A 341 -18.88 28.20 -23.04
N THR A 342 -18.80 28.78 -24.24
CA THR A 342 -19.86 29.60 -24.83
C THR A 342 -20.86 28.81 -25.67
N SER A 343 -20.59 27.52 -25.94
CA SER A 343 -21.44 26.66 -26.76
C SER A 343 -22.65 26.11 -25.98
N THR A 344 -22.48 25.87 -24.68
CA THR A 344 -23.53 25.35 -23.80
C THR A 344 -24.67 26.36 -23.61
N ASN A 345 -24.36 27.64 -23.44
CA ASN A 345 -25.36 28.70 -23.36
C ASN A 345 -24.75 30.03 -23.83
N SER A 346 -25.26 30.59 -24.93
CA SER A 346 -24.75 31.83 -25.52
C SER A 346 -24.95 33.06 -24.62
N ALA A 347 -25.85 32.99 -23.63
CA ALA A 347 -26.04 34.00 -22.59
C ALA A 347 -24.97 33.93 -21.49
N ALA A 348 -24.27 32.81 -21.33
CA ALA A 348 -23.27 32.58 -20.30
C ALA A 348 -21.88 33.11 -20.69
N ARG A 349 -21.81 34.38 -21.12
CA ARG A 349 -20.54 35.05 -21.41
C ARG A 349 -19.83 35.40 -20.11
N SER A 350 -19.11 34.44 -19.51
CA SER A 350 -18.52 34.58 -18.18
C SER A 350 -17.79 35.90 -17.92
N PRO A 351 -16.94 36.44 -18.83
CA PRO A 351 -16.29 37.73 -18.63
C PRO A 351 -17.29 38.89 -18.42
N GLU A 352 -18.38 38.92 -19.19
CA GLU A 352 -19.42 39.94 -19.08
C GLU A 352 -20.31 39.74 -17.84
N VAL A 353 -20.74 38.49 -17.62
CA VAL A 353 -21.64 38.12 -16.52
C VAL A 353 -20.97 38.40 -15.17
N MET A 354 -19.70 38.04 -15.02
CA MET A 354 -18.94 38.31 -13.79
C MET A 354 -18.71 39.81 -13.58
N ALA A 355 -18.38 40.58 -14.63
CA ALA A 355 -18.25 42.03 -14.51
C ALA A 355 -19.56 42.70 -14.06
N ARG A 356 -20.72 42.23 -14.56
CA ARG A 356 -22.06 42.68 -14.13
C ARG A 356 -22.40 42.26 -12.70
N TYR A 357 -21.99 41.06 -12.27
CA TYR A 357 -22.16 40.61 -10.89
C TYR A 357 -21.39 41.52 -9.93
N THR A 358 -20.11 41.77 -10.22
CA THR A 358 -19.28 42.69 -9.44
C THR A 358 -19.85 44.11 -9.43
N ASP A 359 -20.38 44.61 -10.55
CA ASP A 359 -21.11 45.89 -10.60
C ASP A 359 -22.31 45.92 -9.66
N THR A 360 -23.07 44.82 -9.59
CA THR A 360 -24.26 44.73 -8.74
C THR A 360 -23.88 44.76 -7.25
N MET A 361 -22.80 44.07 -6.88
CA MET A 361 -22.28 44.02 -5.51
C MET A 361 -21.58 45.31 -5.06
N LEU A 362 -21.19 46.20 -5.98
CA LEU A 362 -20.48 47.45 -5.66
C LEU A 362 -21.35 48.70 -5.77
N ARG A 363 -22.68 48.59 -5.90
CA ARG A 363 -23.57 49.76 -5.96
C ARG A 363 -24.09 50.19 -4.58
N LYS A 364 -24.42 51.49 -4.36
CA LYS A 364 -25.01 52.00 -3.09
C LYS A 364 -26.41 51.44 -2.81
N LYS A 365 -27.26 51.35 -3.84
CA LYS A 365 -28.67 50.91 -3.73
C LYS A 365 -28.83 49.45 -4.14
N GLN A 366 -28.17 48.56 -3.42
CA GLN A 366 -28.32 47.13 -3.66
C GLN A 366 -29.68 46.69 -3.13
N LYS A 367 -30.47 46.00 -3.96
CA LYS A 367 -31.72 45.36 -3.51
C LYS A 367 -31.46 44.02 -2.79
N THR A 368 -30.25 43.80 -2.29
CA THR A 368 -29.75 42.49 -1.83
C THR A 368 -29.92 42.29 -0.32
N GLY A 369 -30.00 43.36 0.47
CA GLY A 369 -30.13 43.26 1.94
C GLY A 369 -28.89 42.69 2.65
N LEU A 370 -27.75 42.63 1.97
CA LEU A 370 -26.49 42.09 2.49
C LEU A 370 -25.73 43.12 3.32
N THR A 371 -24.99 42.64 4.32
CA THR A 371 -24.03 43.43 5.08
C THR A 371 -22.75 43.70 4.27
N GLU A 372 -21.99 44.72 4.65
CA GLU A 372 -20.70 45.03 3.99
C GLU A 372 -19.71 43.85 4.04
N ALA A 373 -19.69 43.11 5.15
CA ALA A 373 -18.85 41.93 5.31
C ALA A 373 -19.24 40.79 4.35
N GLU A 374 -20.54 40.54 4.17
CA GLU A 374 -21.03 39.52 3.21
C GLU A 374 -20.74 39.92 1.76
N ILE A 375 -20.83 41.22 1.44
CA ILE A 375 -20.45 41.74 0.13
C ILE A 375 -18.96 41.49 -0.11
N GLU A 376 -18.11 41.80 0.87
CA GLU A 376 -16.67 41.59 0.76
C GLU A 376 -16.28 40.12 0.58
N ASP A 377 -16.92 39.20 1.31
CA ASP A 377 -16.73 37.76 1.14
C ASP A 377 -17.13 37.30 -0.27
N ARG A 378 -18.30 37.72 -0.74
CA ARG A 378 -18.76 37.41 -2.11
C ARG A 378 -17.79 37.93 -3.16
N LEU A 379 -17.28 39.15 -3.01
CA LEU A 379 -16.27 39.72 -3.89
C LEU A 379 -14.95 38.95 -3.84
N ALA A 380 -14.53 38.44 -2.67
CA ALA A 380 -13.36 37.58 -2.53
C ALA A 380 -13.54 36.28 -3.32
N ARG A 381 -14.71 35.65 -3.17
CA ARG A 381 -15.05 34.39 -3.84
C ARG A 381 -15.09 34.54 -5.36
N VAL A 382 -15.59 35.67 -5.89
CA VAL A 382 -15.59 35.96 -7.35
C VAL A 382 -14.19 35.85 -7.98
N VAL A 383 -13.15 36.24 -7.24
CA VAL A 383 -11.75 36.15 -7.71
C VAL A 383 -11.36 34.70 -8.02
N VAL A 384 -11.94 33.73 -7.32
CA VAL A 384 -11.72 32.29 -7.59
C VAL A 384 -12.19 31.93 -8.98
N LEU A 385 -13.40 32.33 -9.38
CA LEU A 385 -13.88 32.09 -10.75
C LEU A 385 -13.11 32.90 -11.79
N PHE A 386 -12.66 34.11 -11.44
CA PHE A 386 -11.91 34.98 -12.35
C PHE A 386 -10.59 34.34 -12.79
N LYS A 387 -9.95 33.55 -11.91
CA LYS A 387 -8.74 32.79 -12.24
C LYS A 387 -8.92 31.78 -13.38
N TYR A 388 -10.16 31.34 -13.62
CA TYR A 388 -10.48 30.37 -14.66
C TYR A 388 -10.90 31.02 -15.98
N ILE A 389 -11.05 32.34 -16.04
CA ILE A 389 -11.35 33.05 -17.29
C ILE A 389 -10.08 33.15 -18.15
N ASP A 390 -10.17 32.68 -19.39
CA ASP A 390 -9.09 32.83 -20.38
C ASP A 390 -9.05 34.25 -20.96
N ASP A 391 -10.20 34.78 -21.38
CA ASP A 391 -10.35 36.12 -21.98
C ASP A 391 -10.37 37.26 -20.93
N LYS A 392 -9.28 37.41 -20.16
CA LYS A 392 -9.17 38.44 -19.11
C LYS A 392 -9.29 39.87 -19.65
N ASP A 393 -8.83 40.12 -20.87
CA ASP A 393 -8.96 41.42 -21.53
C ASP A 393 -10.42 41.79 -21.80
N LEU A 394 -11.25 40.80 -22.14
CA LEU A 394 -12.68 41.01 -22.36
C LEU A 394 -13.38 41.34 -21.05
N PHE A 395 -13.04 40.63 -19.96
CA PHE A 395 -13.50 40.97 -18.61
C PHE A 395 -13.10 42.41 -18.26
N GLN A 396 -11.83 42.78 -18.47
CA GLN A 396 -11.33 44.12 -18.17
C GLN A 396 -12.11 45.20 -18.92
N LYS A 397 -12.42 45.00 -20.21
CA LYS A 397 -13.24 45.94 -21.00
C LYS A 397 -14.62 46.12 -20.40
N PHE A 398 -15.32 45.03 -20.06
CA PHE A 398 -16.63 45.11 -19.44
C PHE A 398 -16.59 45.75 -18.06
N TYR A 399 -15.63 45.34 -17.21
CA TYR A 399 -15.43 45.86 -15.87
C TYR A 399 -15.13 47.35 -15.87
N SER A 400 -14.21 47.81 -16.72
CA SER A 400 -13.84 49.23 -16.87
C SER A 400 -15.03 50.08 -17.26
N ARG A 401 -15.88 49.58 -18.17
CA ARG A 401 -17.09 50.28 -18.61
C ARG A 401 -18.11 50.44 -17.47
N VAL A 402 -18.33 49.41 -16.66
CA VAL A 402 -19.28 49.49 -15.54
C VAL A 402 -18.72 50.30 -14.38
N LEU A 403 -17.42 50.19 -14.09
CA LEU A 403 -16.71 51.02 -13.11
C LEU A 403 -16.83 52.50 -13.47
N ALA A 404 -16.52 52.88 -14.72
CA ALA A 404 -16.64 54.27 -15.18
C ALA A 404 -18.06 54.82 -14.97
N LYS A 405 -19.09 54.02 -15.26
CA LYS A 405 -20.48 54.41 -14.99
C LYS A 405 -20.73 54.61 -13.50
N ARG A 406 -20.26 53.70 -12.62
CA ARG A 406 -20.47 53.86 -11.17
C ARG A 406 -19.80 55.13 -10.63
N LEU A 407 -18.61 55.45 -11.12
CA LEU A 407 -17.88 56.67 -10.73
C LEU A 407 -18.56 57.94 -11.23
N ILE A 408 -18.98 57.98 -12.51
CA ILE A 408 -19.64 59.16 -13.11
C ILE A 408 -20.98 59.47 -12.42
N PHE A 409 -21.76 58.43 -12.08
CA PHE A 409 -23.08 58.58 -11.49
C PHE A 409 -23.09 58.53 -9.95
N ASP A 410 -21.92 58.58 -9.30
CA ASP A 410 -21.74 58.43 -7.84
C ASP A 410 -22.55 57.25 -7.25
N ALA A 411 -22.56 56.14 -7.98
CA ALA A 411 -23.35 54.96 -7.66
C ALA A 411 -22.56 53.88 -6.90
N SER A 412 -21.25 54.05 -6.68
CA SER A 412 -20.37 53.12 -5.97
C SER A 412 -20.66 53.05 -4.48
N LEU A 413 -20.65 51.84 -3.90
CA LEU A 413 -20.89 51.60 -2.47
C LEU A 413 -19.93 52.41 -1.60
N SER A 414 -18.62 52.29 -1.84
CA SER A 414 -17.58 53.11 -1.23
C SER A 414 -16.33 53.15 -2.12
N SER A 415 -15.52 54.20 -2.01
CA SER A 415 -14.23 54.29 -2.73
C SER A 415 -13.25 53.20 -2.31
N GLU A 416 -13.31 52.79 -1.04
CA GLU A 416 -12.48 51.72 -0.47
C GLU A 416 -12.82 50.35 -1.08
N ALA A 417 -14.12 50.04 -1.23
CA ALA A 417 -14.55 48.79 -1.83
C ALA A 417 -14.12 48.66 -3.31
N GLU A 418 -14.15 49.76 -4.06
CA GLU A 418 -13.66 49.80 -5.44
C GLU A 418 -12.14 49.57 -5.48
N ALA A 419 -11.37 50.23 -4.62
CA ALA A 419 -9.92 50.06 -4.55
C ALA A 419 -9.52 48.62 -4.15
N ASN A 420 -10.21 48.04 -3.16
CA ASN A 420 -10.01 46.66 -2.72
C ASN A 420 -10.30 45.67 -3.86
N MET A 421 -11.43 45.81 -4.57
CA MET A 421 -11.76 44.94 -5.70
C MET A 421 -10.72 45.03 -6.81
N ILE A 422 -10.26 46.24 -7.17
CA ILE A 422 -9.21 46.41 -8.18
C ILE A 422 -7.91 45.75 -7.72
N SER A 423 -7.55 45.85 -6.44
CA SER A 423 -6.37 45.20 -5.89
C SER A 423 -6.44 43.67 -5.97
N ARG A 424 -7.63 43.07 -5.85
CA ARG A 424 -7.83 41.62 -5.98
C ARG A 424 -7.80 41.11 -7.43
N LEU A 425 -8.06 41.98 -8.39
CA LEU A 425 -8.07 41.68 -9.83
C LEU A 425 -6.71 41.85 -10.50
N LYS A 426 -5.79 42.59 -9.86
CA LYS A 426 -4.37 42.63 -10.23
C LYS A 426 -3.72 41.29 -9.89
#